data_AF-A0A917H3T1-F1
#
_entry.id   AF-A0A917H3T1-F1
#
_cell.length_a   1.000
_cell.length_b   1.000
_cell.length_c   1.000
_cell.angle_alpha   90.00
_cell.angle_beta   90.00
_cell.angle_gamma   90.00
#
_symmetry.space_group_name_H-M   'P 1'
#
loop_
_entity.id
_entity.type
_entity.pdbx_description
1 polymer ?
#
loop_
_entity_poly.entity_id
_entity_poly.type
_entity_poly.pdbx_seq_one_letter_code
_entity_poly.pdbx_strand_id
1 'polypeptide(L)'
;MYLRNLIAISILALAPVLAHADSFTYNLNDNFASFNVTGTITTDSNSGSLATGDITAYNIFLNDGSNSLNLTQSNSQDVVAGNALTATASGLFFNFGSYSGSLFAIQSPFLGAGTNYLCYQGQAGGCDNYRGAHESIDIGWDGPQTQQLCGNEQIASATAVTPEPESLVLFGTGILGLAGVARRKLIG
;
A
#
# COMPACT_ATOMS: atom_id res chain seq x y z
N MET A 1 29.33 -5.86 -43.47
CA MET A 1 29.44 -4.60 -42.69
C MET A 1 28.10 -4.13 -42.09
N TYR A 2 27.07 -4.99 -41.94
CA TYR A 2 25.72 -4.59 -41.46
C TYR A 2 25.33 -5.13 -40.06
N LEU A 3 26.15 -6.01 -39.47
CA LEU A 3 25.79 -6.70 -38.22
C LEU A 3 26.05 -5.86 -36.95
N ARG A 4 26.93 -4.85 -37.00
CA ARG A 4 27.31 -4.02 -35.83
C ARG A 4 26.28 -2.95 -35.47
N ASN A 5 25.40 -2.56 -36.41
CA ASN A 5 24.41 -1.50 -36.17
C ASN A 5 23.10 -2.02 -35.56
N LEU A 6 22.86 -3.34 -35.55
CA LEU A 6 21.64 -3.95 -35.01
C LEU A 6 21.65 -4.11 -33.47
N ILE A 7 22.82 -4.08 -32.83
CA ILE A 7 22.98 -4.30 -31.39
C ILE A 7 22.63 -3.03 -30.57
N ALA A 8 22.80 -1.84 -31.14
CA ALA A 8 22.54 -0.58 -30.42
C ALA A 8 21.04 -0.24 -30.28
N ILE A 9 20.20 -0.72 -31.21
CA ILE A 9 18.75 -0.46 -31.21
C ILE A 9 18.02 -1.42 -30.25
N SER A 10 18.58 -2.60 -30.00
CA SER A 10 17.98 -3.62 -29.11
C SER A 10 18.13 -3.29 -27.63
N ILE A 11 19.13 -2.51 -27.22
CA ILE A 11 19.36 -2.17 -25.79
C ILE A 11 18.44 -1.02 -25.32
N LEU A 12 17.97 -0.16 -26.23
CA LEU A 12 17.10 0.98 -25.87
C LEU A 12 15.62 0.58 -25.67
N ALA A 13 15.19 -0.57 -26.17
CA ALA A 13 13.81 -1.04 -26.08
C ALA A 13 13.48 -1.81 -24.77
N LEU A 14 14.49 -2.14 -23.94
CA LEU A 14 14.29 -2.85 -22.67
C LEU A 14 14.22 -1.93 -21.44
N ALA A 15 14.51 -0.63 -21.59
CA ALA A 15 14.51 0.31 -20.47
C ALA A 15 13.17 0.44 -19.71
N PRO A 16 11.98 0.45 -20.35
CA PRO A 16 10.73 0.66 -19.61
C PRO A 16 10.21 -0.59 -18.86
N VAL A 17 10.80 -1.78 -19.07
CA VAL A 17 10.32 -3.03 -18.43
C VAL A 17 10.91 -3.20 -17.02
N LEU A 18 11.99 -2.48 -16.69
CA LEU A 18 12.67 -2.57 -15.39
C LEU A 18 12.23 -1.51 -14.37
N ALA A 19 11.26 -0.67 -14.73
CA ALA A 19 10.77 0.44 -13.89
C ALA A 19 9.39 0.18 -13.26
N HIS A 20 9.01 -1.10 -13.07
CA HIS A 20 7.86 -1.41 -12.25
C HIS A 20 8.26 -1.25 -10.78
N ALA A 21 7.52 -0.43 -10.03
CA ALA A 21 7.65 -0.43 -8.58
C ALA A 21 7.18 -1.80 -8.06
N ASP A 22 8.07 -2.55 -7.42
CA ASP A 22 7.78 -3.85 -6.81
C ASP A 22 6.97 -3.71 -5.50
N SER A 23 6.75 -2.48 -5.04
CA SER A 23 5.95 -2.19 -3.85
C SER A 23 5.29 -0.82 -3.93
N PHE A 24 4.12 -0.71 -3.30
CA PHE A 24 3.31 0.50 -3.28
C PHE A 24 2.95 0.83 -1.85
N THR A 25 3.27 2.04 -1.42
CA THR A 25 3.02 2.47 -0.04
C THR A 25 1.88 3.46 0.03
N TYR A 26 0.94 3.19 0.91
CA TYR A 26 -0.25 3.97 1.16
C TYR A 26 -0.21 4.56 2.57
N ASN A 27 -0.47 5.86 2.70
CA ASN A 27 -0.54 6.55 3.98
C ASN A 27 -1.96 6.48 4.54
N LEU A 28 -2.04 6.00 5.76
CA LEU A 28 -3.20 6.12 6.64
C LEU A 28 -3.14 7.48 7.34
N ASN A 29 -4.26 8.17 7.31
CA ASN A 29 -4.48 9.38 8.09
C ASN A 29 -5.99 9.51 8.31
N ASP A 30 -6.50 8.71 9.24
CA ASP A 30 -7.91 8.70 9.60
C ASP A 30 -8.09 9.19 11.04
N ASN A 31 -9.23 9.82 11.28
CA ASN A 31 -9.60 10.34 12.57
C ASN A 31 -11.09 10.14 12.79
N PHE A 32 -11.45 9.34 13.78
CA PHE A 32 -12.83 9.22 14.21
C PHE A 32 -12.95 8.97 15.69
N ALA A 33 -14.07 9.44 16.26
CA ALA A 33 -14.26 9.52 17.70
C ALA A 33 -13.05 10.19 18.38
N SER A 34 -12.43 9.53 19.37
CA SER A 34 -11.20 9.96 20.03
C SER A 34 -9.93 9.41 19.39
N PHE A 35 -10.05 8.59 18.34
CA PHE A 35 -8.93 7.88 17.75
C PHE A 35 -8.29 8.66 16.59
N ASN A 36 -6.96 8.70 16.62
CA ASN A 36 -6.11 9.08 15.51
C ASN A 36 -5.40 7.82 14.99
N VAL A 37 -5.59 7.53 13.69
CA VAL A 37 -4.92 6.44 12.98
C VAL A 37 -3.99 7.05 11.95
N THR A 38 -2.70 6.81 12.13
CA THR A 38 -1.69 7.28 11.17
C THR A 38 -0.71 6.18 10.85
N GLY A 39 -0.09 6.23 9.69
CA GLY A 39 0.97 5.29 9.34
C GLY A 39 0.95 4.88 7.88
N THR A 40 1.48 3.70 7.60
CA THR A 40 1.63 3.20 6.24
C THR A 40 1.24 1.74 6.11
N ILE A 41 0.65 1.41 4.97
CA ILE A 41 0.48 0.04 4.47
C ILE A 41 1.22 -0.06 3.14
N THR A 42 2.03 -1.10 2.98
CA THR A 42 2.73 -1.41 1.73
C THR A 42 2.14 -2.67 1.12
N THR A 43 1.92 -2.62 -0.19
CA THR A 43 1.43 -3.76 -0.99
C THR A 43 2.40 -4.08 -2.12
N ASP A 44 2.29 -5.28 -2.70
CA ASP A 44 2.99 -5.66 -3.94
C ASP A 44 2.20 -5.34 -5.23
N SER A 45 0.91 -5.02 -5.10
CA SER A 45 0.04 -4.61 -6.19
C SER A 45 -0.64 -3.26 -5.91
N ASN A 46 -0.73 -2.41 -6.94
CA ASN A 46 -1.48 -1.16 -6.90
C ASN A 46 -2.78 -1.18 -7.72
N SER A 47 -3.27 -2.37 -8.10
CA SER A 47 -4.47 -2.46 -8.92
C SER A 47 -5.24 -3.74 -8.63
N GLY A 48 -6.53 -3.58 -8.34
CA GLY A 48 -7.45 -4.70 -8.17
C GLY A 48 -7.60 -5.14 -6.72
N SER A 49 -8.33 -6.23 -6.52
CA SER A 49 -8.60 -6.79 -5.19
C SER A 49 -7.30 -7.30 -4.58
N LEU A 50 -7.10 -7.00 -3.30
CA LEU A 50 -5.98 -7.53 -2.52
C LEU A 50 -6.39 -8.79 -1.77
N ALA A 51 -5.40 -9.63 -1.46
CA ALA A 51 -5.43 -10.72 -0.51
C ALA A 51 -4.38 -10.46 0.60
N THR A 52 -4.39 -11.27 1.67
CA THR A 52 -3.42 -11.14 2.78
C THR A 52 -1.97 -11.17 2.29
N GLY A 53 -1.66 -12.03 1.32
CA GLY A 53 -0.30 -12.14 0.77
C GLY A 53 0.19 -10.87 0.06
N ASP A 54 -0.74 -10.01 -0.37
CA ASP A 54 -0.41 -8.77 -1.08
C ASP A 54 -0.03 -7.65 -0.10
N ILE A 55 -0.30 -7.80 1.20
CA ILE A 55 0.12 -6.87 2.26
C ILE A 55 1.54 -7.22 2.69
N THR A 56 2.53 -6.48 2.17
CA THR A 56 3.94 -6.82 2.33
C THR A 56 4.61 -6.11 3.50
N ALA A 57 4.09 -4.98 3.96
CA ALA A 57 4.51 -4.30 5.19
C ALA A 57 3.43 -3.38 5.72
N TYR A 58 3.50 -3.07 7.02
CA TYR A 58 2.71 -1.99 7.61
C TYR A 58 3.37 -1.46 8.89
N ASN A 59 3.08 -0.21 9.20
CA ASN A 59 3.49 0.48 10.41
C ASN A 59 2.39 1.48 10.77
N ILE A 60 1.49 1.10 11.68
CA ILE A 60 0.26 1.84 11.96
C ILE A 60 0.22 2.24 13.43
N PHE A 61 0.18 3.53 13.66
CA PHE A 61 0.03 4.14 14.97
C PHE A 61 -1.44 4.41 15.27
N LEU A 62 -1.92 3.79 16.34
CA LEU A 62 -3.24 4.02 16.92
C LEU A 62 -3.07 4.86 18.19
N ASN A 63 -3.91 5.87 18.36
CA ASN A 63 -3.89 6.74 19.54
C ASN A 63 -5.30 7.21 19.88
N ASP A 64 -5.72 7.05 21.14
CA ASP A 64 -7.06 7.48 21.60
C ASP A 64 -7.03 8.77 22.46
N GLY A 65 -5.88 9.43 22.53
CA GLY A 65 -5.56 10.57 23.39
C GLY A 65 -4.97 10.21 24.76
N SER A 66 -5.11 8.97 25.22
CA SER A 66 -4.62 8.48 26.52
C SER A 66 -3.63 7.31 26.36
N ASN A 67 -3.96 6.37 25.50
CA ASN A 67 -3.20 5.19 25.13
C ASN A 67 -2.70 5.31 23.69
N SER A 68 -1.63 4.57 23.39
CA SER A 68 -1.12 4.46 22.04
C SER A 68 -0.51 3.09 21.79
N LEU A 69 -0.64 2.64 20.54
CA LEU A 69 -0.12 1.36 20.08
C LEU A 69 0.42 1.52 18.67
N ASN A 70 1.58 0.89 18.42
CA ASN A 70 2.12 0.80 17.08
C ASN A 70 2.03 -0.65 16.58
N LEU A 71 1.21 -0.88 15.56
CA LEU A 71 1.03 -2.16 14.89
C LEU A 71 2.07 -2.30 13.78
N THR A 72 2.82 -3.40 13.82
CA THR A 72 3.89 -3.74 12.87
C THR A 72 3.87 -5.24 12.61
N GLN A 73 4.46 -5.69 11.51
CA GLN A 73 4.57 -7.13 11.24
C GLN A 73 5.31 -7.93 12.33
N SER A 74 6.08 -7.27 13.19
CA SER A 74 6.81 -7.94 14.28
C SER A 74 5.95 -8.24 15.52
N ASN A 75 4.83 -7.53 15.70
CA ASN A 75 4.01 -7.59 16.91
C ASN A 75 2.51 -7.75 16.65
N SER A 76 2.10 -7.89 15.39
CA SER A 76 0.72 -8.11 14.97
C SER A 76 0.64 -8.98 13.72
N GLN A 77 -0.59 -9.34 13.38
CA GLN A 77 -0.93 -10.10 12.18
C GLN A 77 -2.03 -9.38 11.41
N ASP A 78 -2.01 -9.50 10.10
CA ASP A 78 -3.02 -8.97 9.21
C ASP A 78 -3.85 -10.09 8.55
N VAL A 79 -5.05 -9.74 8.11
CA VAL A 79 -5.90 -10.62 7.31
C VAL A 79 -6.74 -9.79 6.36
N VAL A 80 -6.83 -10.27 5.12
CA VAL A 80 -7.81 -9.83 4.14
C VAL A 80 -8.72 -11.02 3.83
N ALA A 81 -10.00 -10.90 4.15
CA ALA A 81 -11.02 -11.87 3.78
C ALA A 81 -11.94 -11.28 2.71
N GLY A 82 -12.34 -12.11 1.75
CA GLY A 82 -13.20 -11.69 0.64
C GLY A 82 -12.45 -10.83 -0.39
N ASN A 83 -13.18 -9.94 -1.05
CA ASN A 83 -12.69 -9.13 -2.17
C ASN A 83 -13.09 -7.65 -2.06
N ALA A 84 -13.35 -7.18 -0.83
CA ALA A 84 -13.77 -5.80 -0.59
C ALA A 84 -12.59 -4.82 -0.53
N LEU A 85 -11.38 -5.30 -0.24
CA LEU A 85 -10.18 -4.47 -0.20
C LEU A 85 -9.56 -4.39 -1.60
N THR A 86 -9.42 -3.18 -2.13
CA THR A 86 -8.89 -2.93 -3.47
C THR A 86 -7.77 -1.90 -3.40
N ALA A 87 -6.69 -2.15 -4.13
CA ALA A 87 -5.64 -1.16 -4.37
C ALA A 87 -5.86 -0.44 -5.70
N THR A 88 -5.53 0.84 -5.72
CA THR A 88 -5.37 1.64 -6.94
C THR A 88 -4.07 2.45 -6.86
N ALA A 89 -3.69 3.10 -7.96
CA ALA A 89 -2.59 4.06 -7.95
C ALA A 89 -2.85 5.30 -7.05
N SER A 90 -4.10 5.54 -6.64
CA SER A 90 -4.47 6.70 -5.80
C SER A 90 -4.69 6.33 -4.33
N GLY A 91 -4.93 5.07 -3.99
CA GLY A 91 -5.25 4.68 -2.62
C GLY A 91 -5.61 3.22 -2.42
N LEU A 92 -5.83 2.87 -1.16
CA LEU A 92 -6.54 1.65 -0.76
C LEU A 92 -8.01 2.00 -0.50
N PHE A 93 -8.89 1.13 -0.98
CA PHE A 93 -10.33 1.29 -0.88
C PHE A 93 -10.95 0.05 -0.27
N PHE A 94 -11.92 0.26 0.61
CA PHE A 94 -12.70 -0.82 1.19
C PHE A 94 -14.19 -0.66 0.84
N ASN A 95 -14.78 -1.72 0.31
CA ASN A 95 -16.21 -1.77 -0.02
C ASN A 95 -17.05 -2.28 1.16
N PHE A 96 -17.54 -1.36 1.98
CA PHE A 96 -18.48 -1.57 3.08
C PHE A 96 -19.87 -2.06 2.62
N GLY A 97 -20.19 -1.98 1.33
CA GLY A 97 -21.37 -2.61 0.75
C GLY A 97 -21.27 -4.13 0.58
N SER A 98 -20.11 -4.75 0.84
CA SER A 98 -19.90 -6.19 0.64
C SER A 98 -20.63 -7.03 1.70
N TYR A 99 -21.37 -8.06 1.26
CA TYR A 99 -22.12 -8.98 2.14
C TYR A 99 -21.38 -10.31 2.41
N SER A 100 -20.26 -10.56 1.74
CA SER A 100 -19.58 -11.87 1.71
C SER A 100 -18.62 -12.12 2.87
N GLY A 101 -18.88 -11.54 4.05
CA GLY A 101 -17.96 -11.61 5.19
C GLY A 101 -16.60 -10.98 4.95
N SER A 102 -16.54 -10.03 4.01
CA SER A 102 -15.29 -9.36 3.67
C SER A 102 -14.81 -8.50 4.82
N LEU A 103 -13.52 -8.59 5.13
CA LEU A 103 -12.87 -7.79 6.16
C LEU A 103 -11.40 -7.55 5.83
N PHE A 104 -10.86 -6.45 6.33
CA PHE A 104 -9.43 -6.19 6.39
C PHE A 104 -9.10 -5.82 7.82
N ALA A 105 -8.22 -6.58 8.47
CA ALA A 105 -7.89 -6.36 9.88
C ALA A 105 -6.39 -6.47 10.11
N ILE A 106 -5.89 -5.68 11.05
CA ILE A 106 -4.55 -5.80 11.62
C ILE A 106 -4.72 -5.84 13.13
N GLN A 107 -4.18 -6.88 13.78
CA GLN A 107 -4.41 -7.14 15.19
C GLN A 107 -3.18 -7.65 15.92
N SER A 108 -2.95 -7.13 17.12
CA SER A 108 -1.90 -7.56 18.04
C SER A 108 -2.48 -8.34 19.24
N PRO A 109 -1.79 -9.37 19.76
CA PRO A 109 -0.55 -9.97 19.23
C PRO A 109 -0.78 -10.97 18.09
N PHE A 110 -2.02 -11.44 17.91
CA PHE A 110 -2.41 -12.38 16.85
C PHE A 110 -3.89 -12.17 16.50
N LEU A 111 -4.31 -12.66 15.33
CA LEU A 111 -5.71 -12.59 14.91
C LEU A 111 -6.63 -13.36 15.87
N GLY A 112 -7.70 -12.72 16.31
CA GLY A 112 -8.67 -13.28 17.27
C GLY A 112 -8.31 -13.02 18.73
N ALA A 113 -7.30 -12.19 19.04
CA ALA A 113 -6.98 -11.80 20.41
C ALA A 113 -8.10 -10.98 21.10
N GLY A 114 -8.96 -10.34 20.31
CA GLY A 114 -10.12 -9.57 20.79
C GLY A 114 -9.80 -8.17 21.32
N THR A 115 -8.59 -7.66 21.05
CA THR A 115 -8.10 -6.32 21.45
C THR A 115 -7.04 -5.83 20.46
N ASN A 116 -6.59 -4.58 20.57
CA ASN A 116 -5.41 -4.03 19.90
C ASN A 116 -5.46 -4.19 18.38
N TYR A 117 -6.48 -3.61 17.76
CA TYR A 117 -6.73 -3.81 16.34
C TYR A 117 -7.24 -2.55 15.64
N LEU A 118 -7.03 -2.54 14.33
CA LEU A 118 -7.74 -1.72 13.35
C LEU A 118 -8.42 -2.68 12.38
N CYS A 119 -9.72 -2.51 12.17
CA CYS A 119 -10.49 -3.45 11.35
C CYS A 119 -11.58 -2.75 10.54
N TYR A 120 -11.64 -3.10 9.26
CA TYR A 120 -12.67 -2.67 8.33
C TYR A 120 -13.50 -3.90 7.94
N GLN A 121 -14.82 -3.83 8.09
CA GLN A 121 -15.69 -4.92 7.67
C GLN A 121 -16.87 -4.49 6.81
N GLY A 122 -17.26 -5.38 5.90
CA GLY A 122 -18.54 -5.33 5.21
C GLY A 122 -19.71 -5.70 6.13
N GLN A 123 -20.87 -5.95 5.53
CA GLN A 123 -22.14 -6.17 6.25
C GLN A 123 -22.16 -7.42 7.14
N ALA A 124 -21.28 -8.39 6.91
CA ALA A 124 -21.26 -9.69 7.58
C ALA A 124 -19.85 -10.11 8.06
N GLY A 125 -19.01 -9.16 8.48
CA GLY A 125 -17.63 -9.43 8.92
C GLY A 125 -17.51 -9.96 10.36
N GLY A 126 -16.28 -9.96 10.87
CA GLY A 126 -15.93 -10.49 12.19
C GLY A 126 -14.88 -9.66 12.93
N CYS A 127 -14.85 -8.33 12.72
CA CYS A 127 -13.99 -7.43 13.48
C CYS A 127 -14.33 -7.50 14.98
N ASP A 128 -15.63 -7.45 15.29
CA ASP A 128 -16.16 -7.42 16.64
C ASP A 128 -17.61 -7.96 16.67
N ASN A 129 -18.33 -7.67 17.76
CA ASN A 129 -19.73 -8.07 17.94
C ASN A 129 -20.73 -7.11 17.29
N TYR A 130 -20.29 -6.01 16.69
CA TYR A 130 -21.16 -5.06 16.01
C TYR A 130 -21.64 -5.65 14.67
N ARG A 131 -22.94 -5.48 14.40
CA ARG A 131 -23.58 -5.97 13.18
C ARG A 131 -23.68 -4.88 12.14
N GLY A 132 -23.17 -5.16 10.94
CA GLY A 132 -23.22 -4.26 9.79
C GLY A 132 -21.82 -3.77 9.41
N ALA A 133 -21.76 -3.00 8.32
CA ALA A 133 -20.50 -2.50 7.81
C ALA A 133 -20.00 -1.28 8.59
N HIS A 134 -18.75 -1.36 9.00
CA HIS A 134 -18.13 -0.35 9.85
C HIS A 134 -16.61 -0.53 9.87
N GLU A 135 -15.94 0.52 10.33
CA GLU A 135 -14.58 0.48 10.83
C GLU A 135 -14.61 0.37 12.36
N SER A 136 -13.70 -0.43 12.93
CA SER A 136 -13.59 -0.67 14.37
C SER A 136 -12.13 -0.60 14.81
N ILE A 137 -11.90 0.05 15.95
CA ILE A 137 -10.57 0.18 16.57
C ILE A 137 -10.67 -0.11 18.06
N ASP A 138 -9.67 -0.79 18.60
CA ASP A 138 -9.50 -0.98 20.05
C ASP A 138 -8.03 -0.93 20.43
N ILE A 139 -7.73 -0.30 21.58
CA ILE A 139 -6.41 -0.32 22.23
C ILE A 139 -6.61 -0.79 23.67
N GLY A 140 -6.00 -1.90 24.04
CA GLY A 140 -6.08 -2.45 25.38
C GLY A 140 -7.49 -2.94 25.75
N TRP A 141 -8.09 -2.36 26.79
CA TRP A 141 -9.38 -2.81 27.32
C TRP A 141 -10.43 -1.70 27.36
N ASP A 142 -10.21 -0.64 26.60
CA ASP A 142 -11.10 0.54 26.56
C ASP A 142 -12.41 0.24 25.84
N GLY A 143 -12.43 -0.85 25.08
CA GLY A 143 -13.58 -1.34 24.36
C GLY A 143 -13.65 -0.70 22.96
N PRO A 144 -14.16 -1.46 21.98
CA PRO A 144 -14.04 -1.06 20.60
C PRO A 144 -14.85 0.19 20.29
N GLN A 145 -14.21 1.12 19.57
CA GLN A 145 -14.87 2.25 18.95
C GLN A 145 -15.20 1.90 17.51
N THR A 146 -16.46 2.07 17.13
CA THR A 146 -16.96 1.73 15.79
C THR A 146 -17.47 2.96 15.07
N GLN A 147 -17.11 3.12 13.80
CA GLN A 147 -17.72 4.08 12.89
C GLN A 147 -18.44 3.36 11.76
N GLN A 148 -19.74 3.61 11.64
CA GLN A 148 -20.52 3.07 10.52
C GLN A 148 -20.11 3.75 9.21
N LEU A 149 -19.78 2.93 8.21
CA LEU A 149 -19.38 3.37 6.87
C LEU A 149 -20.21 2.61 5.83
N CYS A 150 -20.31 3.16 4.62
CA CYS A 150 -21.08 2.55 3.54
C CYS A 150 -20.43 2.82 2.19
N GLY A 151 -20.80 2.02 1.17
CA GLY A 151 -20.22 2.17 -0.16
C GLY A 151 -18.75 1.76 -0.21
N ASN A 152 -18.00 2.38 -1.12
CA ASN A 152 -16.59 2.11 -1.34
C ASN A 152 -15.77 3.34 -0.91
N GLU A 153 -15.17 3.25 0.27
CA GLU A 153 -14.47 4.37 0.89
C GLU A 153 -12.96 4.21 0.75
N GLN A 154 -12.28 5.34 0.62
CA GLN A 154 -10.82 5.37 0.64
C GLN A 154 -10.33 5.28 2.08
N ILE A 155 -9.60 4.21 2.41
CA ILE A 155 -9.04 4.02 3.75
C ILE A 155 -7.58 4.50 3.84
N ALA A 156 -6.86 4.54 2.72
CA ALA A 156 -5.49 5.05 2.68
C ALA A 156 -5.19 5.74 1.35
N SER A 157 -4.32 6.75 1.38
CA SER A 157 -3.92 7.53 0.21
C SER A 157 -2.59 7.03 -0.33
N ALA A 158 -2.43 6.92 -1.65
CA ALA A 158 -1.14 6.56 -2.22
C ALA A 158 -0.11 7.61 -1.82
N THR A 159 1.05 7.16 -1.33
CA THR A 159 2.18 8.06 -1.13
C THR A 159 2.56 8.59 -2.49
N ALA A 160 2.78 9.90 -2.61
CA ALA A 160 3.35 10.45 -3.83
C ALA A 160 4.67 9.72 -4.09
N VAL A 161 4.67 8.84 -5.09
CA VAL A 161 5.90 8.28 -5.63
C VAL A 161 6.64 9.48 -6.18
N THR A 162 7.64 9.96 -5.44
CA THR A 162 8.64 10.84 -6.03
C THR A 162 9.36 9.91 -6.98
N PRO A 163 9.19 10.04 -8.31
CA PRO A 163 9.89 9.17 -9.22
C PRO A 163 11.36 9.40 -8.91
N GLU A 164 12.07 8.38 -8.43
CA GLU A 164 13.52 8.46 -8.41
C GLU A 164 13.89 8.78 -9.85
N PRO A 165 14.57 9.91 -10.08
CA PRO A 165 14.57 10.47 -11.40
C PRO A 165 15.19 9.46 -12.35
N GLU A 166 14.39 8.89 -13.26
CA GLU A 166 14.92 8.23 -14.45
C GLU A 166 15.83 9.20 -15.21
N SER A 167 15.73 10.51 -14.93
CA SER A 167 16.73 11.49 -15.34
C SER A 167 18.15 11.21 -14.86
N LEU A 168 18.44 10.43 -13.81
CA LEU A 168 19.83 10.02 -13.52
C LEU A 168 20.35 9.01 -14.54
N VAL A 169 19.51 8.05 -14.94
CA VAL A 169 19.84 7.07 -15.98
C VAL A 169 19.85 7.74 -17.36
N LEU A 170 18.90 8.63 -17.64
CA LEU A 170 18.86 9.43 -18.88
C LEU A 170 20.01 10.44 -18.94
N PHE A 171 20.39 11.06 -17.82
CA PHE A 171 21.54 11.96 -17.75
C PHE A 171 22.85 11.19 -17.89
N GLY A 172 22.98 10.03 -17.23
CA GLY A 172 24.13 9.15 -17.37
C GLY A 172 24.31 8.62 -18.80
N THR A 173 23.24 8.13 -19.41
CA THR A 173 23.25 7.68 -20.81
C THR A 173 23.41 8.83 -21.79
N GLY A 174 22.87 10.02 -21.48
CA GLY A 174 23.05 11.24 -22.27
C GLY A 174 24.49 11.72 -22.30
N ILE A 175 25.19 11.70 -21.16
CA ILE A 175 26.64 12.02 -21.08
C ILE A 175 27.48 11.01 -21.86
N LEU A 176 27.19 9.71 -21.71
CA LEU A 176 27.91 8.66 -22.44
C LEU A 176 27.67 8.76 -23.96
N GLY A 177 26.45 9.09 -24.37
CA GLY A 177 26.11 9.36 -25.77
C GLY A 177 26.88 10.55 -26.34
N LEU A 178 26.95 11.67 -25.61
CA LEU A 178 27.72 12.86 -25.97
C LEU A 178 29.23 12.59 -26.06
N ALA A 179 29.80 11.87 -25.09
CA ALA A 179 31.20 11.48 -25.09
C ALA A 179 31.55 10.59 -26.31
N GLY A 180 30.65 9.67 -26.68
CA GLY A 180 30.79 8.85 -27.89
C GLY A 180 30.81 9.67 -29.19
N VAL A 181 29.92 10.66 -29.31
CA VAL A 181 29.86 11.57 -30.48
C VAL A 181 31.10 12.46 -30.56
N ALA A 182 31.53 13.05 -29.43
CA ALA A 182 32.71 13.91 -29.36
C ALA A 182 34.00 13.16 -29.75
N ARG A 183 34.16 11.90 -29.29
CA ARG A 183 35.32 11.07 -29.64
C ARG A 183 35.41 10.79 -31.14
N ARG A 184 34.28 10.61 -31.81
CA ARG A 184 34.24 10.33 -33.26
C ARG A 184 34.69 11.53 -34.10
N LYS A 185 34.57 12.74 -33.57
CA LYS A 185 34.87 14.00 -34.28
C LYS A 185 36.30 14.51 -34.03
N LEU A 186 36.99 13.97 -33.03
CA LEU A 186 38.36 14.37 -32.63
C LEU A 186 39.45 13.38 -33.09
N ILE A 187 39.09 12.13 -33.40
CA ILE A 187 40.03 11.05 -33.78
C ILE A 187 39.75 10.53 -35.22
N GLY A 188 38.85 11.20 -35.95
CA GLY A 188 38.64 11.01 -37.39
C GLY A 188 38.78 12.35 -38.09
#